data_AF-J1HMF0-F1
#
_entry.id   AF-J1HMF0-F1
#
_cell.length_a   1.000
_cell.length_b   1.000
_cell.length_c   1.000
_cell.angle_alpha   90.00
_cell.angle_beta   90.00
_cell.angle_gamma   90.00
#
_symmetry.space_group_name_H-M   'P 1'
#
loop_
_entity.id
_entity.type
_entity.pdbx_description
1 polymer ?
#
loop_
_entity_poly.entity_id
_entity_poly.type
_entity_poly.pdbx_seq_one_letter_code
_entity_poly.pdbx_strand_id
1 'polypeptide(L)'
;MLVAEVIIVIMTTAGLERAAVGRRGEDLAARYLSDHGWQIVDRNWRPGTGLRGELDLVALEPAGTAGEGPPALVVIEVKTRTSLRAGPPAASVDADKLMRLRVLAAAWAAQNPVSHGRFRLDVISVLLRSGLPAELRHHRGVGAS
;
A
#
# COMPACT_ATOMS: atom_id res chain seq x y z
N MET A 1 -8.13 -17.89 -3.31
CA MET A 1 -9.26 -17.11 -3.83
C MET A 1 -9.29 -15.80 -3.05
N LEU A 2 -8.77 -14.71 -3.63
CA LEU A 2 -8.64 -13.43 -2.92
C LEU A 2 -10.00 -12.72 -2.91
N VAL A 3 -10.57 -12.55 -1.72
CA VAL A 3 -11.74 -11.70 -1.52
C VAL A 3 -11.32 -10.24 -1.71
N ALA A 4 -11.91 -9.56 -2.67
CA ALA A 4 -11.77 -8.11 -2.81
C ALA A 4 -12.81 -7.46 -1.90
N GLU A 5 -12.38 -6.86 -0.80
CA GLU A 5 -13.28 -6.08 0.04
C GLU A 5 -13.52 -4.71 -0.58
N VAL A 6 -14.80 -4.41 -0.82
CA VAL A 6 -15.25 -3.13 -1.36
C VAL A 6 -15.54 -2.20 -0.18
N ILE A 7 -14.66 -1.23 0.07
CA ILE A 7 -14.94 -0.15 1.02
C ILE A 7 -15.87 0.87 0.34
N ILE A 8 -17.08 1.04 0.86
CA ILE A 8 -18.08 1.94 0.26
C ILE A 8 -17.82 3.39 0.69
N VAL A 9 -17.21 4.19 -0.18
CA VAL A 9 -17.16 5.66 -0.08
C VAL A 9 -17.55 6.27 -1.42
N ILE A 10 -18.69 6.96 -1.50
CA ILE A 10 -19.22 7.59 -2.72
C ILE A 10 -18.74 9.05 -2.80
N MET A 11 -18.06 9.44 -3.89
CA MET A 11 -17.44 10.78 -4.01
C MET A 11 -17.55 11.40 -5.40
N THR A 12 -17.45 12.73 -5.50
CA THR A 12 -17.16 13.43 -6.76
C THR A 12 -15.65 13.50 -7.01
N THR A 13 -15.21 13.22 -8.23
CA THR A 13 -13.78 13.31 -8.62
C THR A 13 -13.49 14.48 -9.57
N ALA A 14 -14.50 15.30 -9.88
CA ALA A 14 -14.34 16.47 -10.74
C ALA A 14 -13.43 17.53 -10.07
N GLY A 15 -12.37 17.94 -10.76
CA GLY A 15 -11.49 19.03 -10.33
C GLY A 15 -10.44 18.71 -9.26
N LEU A 16 -10.28 17.45 -8.85
CA LEU A 16 -9.21 17.08 -7.91
C LEU A 16 -7.83 17.09 -8.59
N GLU A 17 -6.89 17.81 -8.01
CA GLU A 17 -5.47 17.75 -8.41
C GLU A 17 -4.92 16.32 -8.23
N ARG A 18 -3.99 15.89 -9.09
CA ARG A 18 -3.40 14.54 -9.04
C ARG A 18 -2.83 14.18 -7.67
N ALA A 19 -2.24 15.15 -6.96
CA ALA A 19 -1.71 14.95 -5.63
C ALA A 19 -2.81 14.69 -4.59
N ALA A 20 -3.96 15.36 -4.70
CA ALA A 20 -5.11 15.12 -3.83
C ALA A 20 -5.73 13.73 -4.08
N VAL A 21 -5.78 13.30 -5.35
CA VAL A 21 -6.20 11.93 -5.71
C VAL A 21 -5.26 10.89 -5.10
N GLY A 22 -3.94 11.08 -5.22
CA GLY A 22 -2.93 10.20 -4.62
C GLY A 22 -3.13 10.03 -3.11
N ARG A 23 -3.10 11.15 -2.37
CA ARG A 23 -3.32 11.17 -0.92
C ARG A 23 -4.62 10.49 -0.51
N ARG A 24 -5.70 10.70 -1.28
CA ARG A 24 -7.00 10.09 -0.96
C ARG A 24 -6.96 8.57 -1.08
N GLY A 25 -6.27 8.03 -2.07
CA GLY A 25 -6.11 6.57 -2.18
C GLY A 25 -5.24 6.01 -1.06
N GLU A 26 -4.18 6.71 -0.65
CA GLU A 26 -3.36 6.31 0.51
C GLU A 26 -4.17 6.32 1.81
N ASP A 27 -5.03 7.32 2.03
CA ASP A 27 -5.91 7.37 3.20
C ASP A 27 -6.88 6.17 3.23
N LEU A 28 -7.46 5.83 2.08
CA LEU A 28 -8.36 4.68 1.96
C LEU A 28 -7.61 3.36 2.18
N ALA A 29 -6.40 3.23 1.66
CA ALA A 29 -5.55 2.06 1.87
C ALA A 29 -5.14 1.92 3.34
N ALA A 30 -4.71 3.00 3.98
CA ALA A 30 -4.36 3.01 5.40
C ALA A 30 -5.57 2.65 6.28
N ARG A 31 -6.74 3.19 5.94
CA ARG A 31 -7.99 2.89 6.64
C ARG A 31 -8.37 1.42 6.49
N TYR A 32 -8.35 0.89 5.26
CA TYR A 32 -8.57 -0.51 4.96
C TYR A 32 -7.68 -1.41 5.82
N LEU A 33 -6.36 -1.18 5.82
CA LEU A 33 -5.41 -1.99 6.60
C LEU A 33 -5.71 -1.91 8.11
N SER A 34 -6.00 -0.71 8.61
CA SER A 34 -6.30 -0.49 10.03
C SER A 34 -7.60 -1.20 10.46
N ASP A 35 -8.65 -1.16 9.63
CA ASP A 35 -9.91 -1.87 9.88
C ASP A 35 -9.70 -3.40 9.90
N HIS A 36 -8.64 -3.90 9.25
CA HIS A 36 -8.20 -5.31 9.29
C HIS A 36 -7.21 -5.64 10.40
N GLY A 37 -7.01 -4.73 11.37
CA GLY A 37 -6.14 -4.93 12.52
C GLY A 37 -4.65 -4.76 12.23
N TRP A 38 -4.28 -4.20 11.07
CA TRP A 38 -2.89 -3.88 10.78
C TRP A 38 -2.51 -2.55 11.44
N GLN A 39 -1.27 -2.45 11.90
CA GLN A 39 -0.74 -1.20 12.44
C GLN A 39 0.02 -0.45 11.36
N ILE A 40 -0.45 0.73 10.97
CA ILE A 40 0.34 1.65 10.13
C ILE A 40 1.47 2.24 10.99
N VAL A 41 2.71 2.03 10.58
CA VAL A 41 3.90 2.51 11.30
C VAL A 41 4.58 3.68 10.58
N ASP A 42 4.37 3.85 9.28
CA ASP A 42 4.83 5.03 8.55
C ASP A 42 3.99 5.29 7.28
N ARG A 43 4.01 6.53 6.80
CA ARG A 43 3.31 6.98 5.60
C ARG A 43 4.15 8.00 4.85
N ASN A 44 4.19 7.91 3.52
CA ASN A 44 4.94 8.83 2.65
C ASN A 44 6.41 9.00 3.09
N TRP A 45 7.02 7.92 3.58
CA TRP A 45 8.37 7.96 4.10
C TRP A 45 9.36 8.19 2.96
N ARG A 46 10.31 9.10 3.18
CA ARG A 46 11.41 9.35 2.27
C ARG A 46 12.72 9.13 3.00
N PRO A 47 13.71 8.46 2.37
CA PRO A 47 15.04 8.38 2.94
C PRO A 47 15.70 9.77 2.99
N GLY A 48 16.69 9.91 3.86
CA GLY A 48 17.58 11.07 3.86
C GLY A 48 18.46 11.15 2.60
N THR A 49 19.51 11.97 2.66
CA THR A 49 20.40 12.21 1.50
C THR A 49 21.07 10.91 1.01
N GLY A 50 21.07 10.70 -0.32
CA GLY A 50 21.83 9.63 -0.98
C GLY A 50 20.99 8.48 -1.56
N LEU A 51 19.77 8.26 -1.04
CA LEU A 51 18.81 7.31 -1.61
C LEU A 51 17.61 8.07 -2.17
N ARG A 52 17.14 7.70 -3.36
CA ARG A 52 15.97 8.33 -4.00
C ARG A 52 14.78 7.39 -3.98
N GLY A 53 13.62 7.93 -3.60
CA GLY A 53 12.35 7.23 -3.64
C GLY A 53 11.47 7.57 -2.44
N GLU A 54 10.38 6.83 -2.32
CA GLU A 54 9.43 6.96 -1.24
C GLU A 54 8.79 5.59 -0.95
N LEU A 55 8.33 5.40 0.28
CA LEU A 55 7.45 4.32 0.67
C LEU A 55 6.08 4.92 0.99
N ASP A 56 5.04 4.53 0.25
CA ASP A 56 3.69 5.10 0.43
C ASP A 56 3.15 4.75 1.81
N LEU A 57 3.17 3.46 2.17
CA LEU A 57 2.79 2.96 3.49
C LEU A 57 3.78 1.89 3.98
N VAL A 58 4.05 1.93 5.29
CA VAL A 58 4.72 0.85 6.02
C VAL A 58 3.79 0.40 7.14
N ALA A 59 3.54 -0.89 7.23
CA ALA A 59 2.60 -1.45 8.20
C ALA A 59 3.10 -2.76 8.83
N LEU A 60 2.58 -3.08 10.00
CA LEU A 60 2.73 -4.38 10.65
C LEU A 60 1.41 -5.14 10.48
N GLU A 61 1.46 -6.26 9.77
CA GLU A 61 0.37 -7.22 9.76
C GLU A 61 0.51 -8.13 10.99
N PRO A 62 -0.54 -8.26 11.83
CA PRO A 62 -0.49 -9.16 12.98
C PRO A 62 -0.25 -10.61 12.55
N ALA A 63 0.47 -11.38 13.38
CA ALA A 63 0.45 -12.83 13.25
C ALA A 63 -1.01 -13.32 13.34
N GLY A 64 -1.37 -14.38 12.60
CA GLY A 64 -2.76 -14.82 12.38
C GLY A 64 -3.58 -15.11 13.66
N THR A 65 -4.75 -15.71 13.52
CA THR A 65 -5.80 -15.80 14.56
C THR A 65 -5.41 -16.35 15.94
N ALA A 66 -4.23 -16.96 16.12
CA ALA A 66 -3.70 -17.35 17.42
C ALA A 66 -2.91 -16.24 18.14
N GLY A 67 -2.55 -15.13 17.47
CA GLY A 67 -1.70 -14.07 18.02
C GLY A 67 -0.27 -14.51 18.35
N GLU A 68 0.08 -15.76 18.02
CA GLU A 68 1.38 -16.34 18.33
C GLU A 68 2.37 -16.04 17.20
N GLY A 69 3.38 -15.23 17.52
CA GLY A 69 4.50 -14.92 16.64
C GLY A 69 4.63 -13.43 16.33
N PRO A 70 5.80 -13.01 15.81
CA PRO A 70 6.03 -11.62 15.45
C PRO A 70 5.20 -11.22 14.23
N PRO A 71 4.79 -9.94 14.13
CA PRO A 71 4.06 -9.45 12.96
C PRO A 71 4.95 -9.50 11.70
N ALA A 72 4.31 -9.39 10.53
CA ALA A 72 5.03 -9.16 9.28
C ALA A 72 5.19 -7.66 9.04
N LEU A 73 6.42 -7.21 8.74
CA LEU A 73 6.67 -5.88 8.22
C LEU A 73 6.32 -5.85 6.74
N VAL A 74 5.36 -5.02 6.37
CA VAL A 74 4.83 -4.93 5.02
C VAL A 74 5.02 -3.52 4.51
N VAL A 75 5.68 -3.40 3.36
CA VAL A 75 5.68 -2.16 2.57
C VAL A 75 4.58 -2.27 1.52
N ILE A 76 3.75 -1.24 1.44
CA ILE A 76 2.60 -1.20 0.54
C ILE A 76 2.73 -0.02 -0.40
N GLU A 77 2.81 -0.31 -1.69
CA GLU A 77 2.66 0.68 -2.75
C GLU A 77 1.17 0.90 -3.03
N VAL A 78 0.73 2.15 -3.09
CA VAL A 78 -0.66 2.53 -3.35
C VAL A 78 -0.81 3.11 -4.75
N LYS A 79 -1.73 2.55 -5.53
CA LYS A 79 -2.00 2.97 -6.91
C LYS A 79 -3.42 3.48 -7.02
N THR A 80 -3.56 4.80 -7.09
CA THR A 80 -4.86 5.46 -7.24
C THR A 80 -5.16 5.81 -8.69
N ARG A 81 -6.36 5.49 -9.16
CA ARG A 81 -6.86 5.84 -10.49
C ARG A 81 -8.25 6.45 -10.39
N THR A 82 -8.59 7.35 -11.32
CA THR A 82 -9.93 7.94 -11.44
C THR A 82 -10.75 7.42 -12.62
N SER A 83 -10.15 6.56 -13.46
CA SER A 83 -10.84 5.93 -14.59
C SER A 83 -10.20 4.59 -14.96
N LEU A 84 -10.95 3.77 -15.71
CA LEU A 84 -10.50 2.50 -16.28
C LEU A 84 -9.83 2.66 -17.66
N ARG A 85 -9.74 3.88 -18.20
CA ARG A 85 -9.24 4.14 -19.57
C ARG A 85 -7.76 3.75 -19.76
N ALA A 86 -7.00 3.59 -18.68
CA ALA A 86 -5.60 3.17 -18.71
C ALA A 86 -5.42 1.63 -18.67
N GLY A 87 -6.44 0.85 -19.03
CA GLY A 87 -6.46 -0.62 -18.95
C GLY A 87 -6.45 -1.15 -17.51
N PRO A 88 -6.58 -2.47 -17.31
CA PRO A 88 -6.33 -3.08 -16.01
C PRO A 88 -4.93 -2.67 -15.52
N PRO A 89 -4.72 -2.43 -14.21
CA PRO A 89 -3.37 -2.40 -13.69
C PRO A 89 -2.75 -3.75 -14.05
N ALA A 90 -1.77 -3.76 -14.96
CA ALA A 90 -0.85 -4.87 -15.03
C ALA A 90 -0.26 -4.96 -13.62
N ALA A 91 -0.61 -6.01 -12.89
CA ALA A 91 -0.17 -6.26 -11.52
C ALA A 91 1.33 -6.64 -11.47
N SER A 92 2.12 -6.13 -12.41
CA SER A 92 3.56 -6.24 -12.44
C SER A 92 4.13 -4.94 -11.92
N VAL A 93 4.49 -4.92 -10.64
CA VAL A 93 5.60 -4.07 -10.22
C VAL A 93 6.81 -4.60 -10.99
N ASP A 94 7.41 -3.77 -11.85
CA ASP A 94 8.60 -4.19 -12.59
C ASP A 94 9.75 -4.54 -11.63
N ALA A 95 10.70 -5.36 -12.11
CA ALA A 95 11.79 -5.87 -11.28
C ALA A 95 12.63 -4.73 -10.67
N ASP A 96 12.84 -3.64 -11.41
CA ASP A 96 13.60 -2.47 -10.96
C ASP A 96 12.91 -1.76 -9.79
N LYS A 97 11.58 -1.62 -9.88
CA LYS A 97 10.76 -1.03 -8.82
C LYS A 97 10.71 -1.95 -7.60
N LEU A 98 10.62 -3.27 -7.77
CA LEU A 98 10.73 -4.21 -6.66
C LEU A 98 12.08 -4.09 -5.94
N MET A 99 13.19 -4.02 -6.69
CA MET A 99 14.52 -3.84 -6.10
C MET A 99 14.64 -2.52 -5.35
N ARG A 100 14.15 -1.42 -5.93
CA ARG A 100 14.14 -0.11 -5.28
C ARG A 100 13.34 -0.12 -3.98
N LEU A 101 12.15 -0.72 -3.98
CA LEU A 101 11.31 -0.83 -2.77
C LEU A 101 11.98 -1.67 -1.68
N ARG A 102 12.71 -2.74 -2.03
CA ARG A 102 13.49 -3.52 -1.06
C ARG A 102 14.62 -2.69 -0.43
N VAL A 103 15.34 -1.91 -1.24
CA VAL A 103 16.40 -1.02 -0.72
C VAL A 103 15.83 0.05 0.22
N LEU A 104 14.71 0.67 -0.18
CA LEU A 104 14.01 1.66 0.66
C LEU A 104 13.50 1.04 1.96
N ALA A 105 12.94 -0.16 1.90
CA ALA A 105 12.46 -0.88 3.08
C ALA A 105 13.59 -1.21 4.07
N ALA A 106 14.74 -1.65 3.56
CA ALA A 106 15.91 -1.91 4.39
C ALA A 106 16.42 -0.62 5.06
N ALA A 107 16.47 0.49 4.31
CA ALA A 107 16.85 1.79 4.85
C ALA A 107 15.86 2.30 5.91
N TRP A 108 14.56 2.05 5.73
CA TRP A 108 13.53 2.37 6.71
C TRP A 108 13.71 1.55 7.99
N ALA A 109 13.89 0.23 7.87
CA ALA A 109 14.05 -0.67 9.01
C ALA A 109 15.31 -0.39 9.82
N ALA A 110 16.38 0.08 9.17
CA ALA A 110 17.61 0.50 9.86
C ALA A 110 17.41 1.76 10.73
N GLN A 111 16.46 2.63 10.38
CA GLN A 111 16.15 3.86 11.13
C GLN A 111 15.02 3.65 12.15
N ASN A 112 14.19 2.63 11.95
CA ASN A 112 12.99 2.37 12.74
C ASN A 112 13.02 0.94 13.29
N PRO A 113 13.58 0.72 14.49
CA PRO A 113 13.60 -0.59 15.11
C PRO A 113 12.16 -1.03 15.48
N VAL A 114 11.58 -1.87 14.64
CA VAL A 114 10.31 -2.57 14.90
C VAL A 114 10.54 -4.07 14.87
N SER A 115 10.00 -4.78 15.86
CA SER A 115 10.07 -6.25 15.89
C SER A 115 9.15 -6.84 14.82
N HIS A 116 9.70 -7.66 13.94
CA HIS A 116 8.97 -8.32 12.86
C HIS A 116 9.65 -9.63 12.47
N GLY A 117 8.88 -10.64 12.05
CA GLY A 117 9.42 -11.95 11.69
C GLY A 117 9.58 -12.18 10.19
N ARG A 118 8.86 -11.40 9.38
CA ARG A 118 8.84 -11.54 7.93
C ARG A 118 8.75 -10.16 7.29
N PHE A 119 9.32 -10.03 6.10
CA PHE A 119 9.17 -8.87 5.26
C PHE A 119 8.31 -9.21 4.04
N ARG A 120 7.41 -8.30 3.64
CA ARG A 120 6.58 -8.46 2.45
C ARG A 120 6.41 -7.15 1.68
N LEU A 121 6.29 -7.26 0.36
CA LEU A 121 5.85 -6.17 -0.52
C LEU A 121 4.42 -6.47 -0.97
N ASP A 122 3.52 -5.52 -0.76
CA ASP A 122 2.14 -5.57 -1.22
C ASP A 122 1.84 -4.36 -2.12
N VAL A 123 0.78 -4.47 -2.93
CA VAL A 123 0.23 -3.36 -3.72
C VAL A 123 -1.24 -3.21 -3.40
N ILE A 124 -1.70 -1.99 -3.10
CA ILE A 124 -3.12 -1.67 -3.02
C ILE A 124 -3.50 -0.79 -4.21
N SER A 125 -4.46 -1.26 -5.01
CA SER A 125 -5.07 -0.46 -6.08
C SER A 125 -6.37 0.16 -5.59
N VAL A 126 -6.55 1.47 -5.79
CA VAL A 126 -7.77 2.21 -5.46
C VAL A 126 -8.33 2.85 -6.72
N LEU A 127 -9.58 2.57 -7.05
CA LEU A 127 -10.30 3.18 -8.16
C LEU A 127 -11.40 4.11 -7.63
N LEU A 128 -11.23 5.41 -7.88
CA LEU A 128 -12.13 6.48 -7.47
C LEU A 128 -12.93 6.97 -8.68
N ARG A 129 -14.18 6.53 -8.81
CA ARG A 129 -15.07 7.02 -9.88
C ARG A 129 -16.08 8.00 -9.29
N SER A 130 -16.31 9.11 -9.99
CA SER A 130 -17.29 10.11 -9.58
C SER A 130 -18.68 9.48 -9.40
N GLY A 131 -19.34 9.75 -8.29
CA GLY A 131 -20.67 9.23 -7.95
C GLY A 131 -20.73 7.75 -7.60
N LEU A 132 -19.58 7.06 -7.48
CA LEU A 132 -19.53 5.63 -7.21
C LEU A 132 -18.68 5.33 -5.97
N PRO A 133 -18.94 4.20 -5.29
CA PRO A 133 -18.05 3.68 -4.25
C PRO A 133 -16.62 3.52 -4.75
N ALA A 134 -15.65 3.82 -3.87
CA ALA A 134 -14.26 3.44 -4.11
C ALA A 134 -14.14 1.91 -4.24
N GLU A 135 -13.39 1.45 -5.22
CA GLU A 135 -13.02 0.03 -5.32
C GLU A 135 -11.57 -0.15 -4.90
N LEU A 136 -11.34 -1.01 -3.90
CA LEU A 136 -10.01 -1.32 -3.38
C LEU A 136 -9.66 -2.78 -3.70
N ARG A 137 -8.42 -3.01 -4.12
CA ARG A 137 -7.87 -4.36 -4.32
C ARG A 137 -6.49 -4.45 -3.67
N HIS A 138 -6.31 -5.44 -2.80
CA HIS A 138 -5.05 -5.70 -2.11
C HIS A 138 -4.34 -6.90 -2.73
N HIS A 139 -3.22 -6.65 -3.41
CA HIS A 139 -2.37 -7.68 -4.00
C HIS A 139 -1.21 -7.97 -3.04
N ARG A 140 -1.24 -9.16 -2.43
CA ARG A 140 -0.26 -9.56 -1.42
C ARG A 140 0.94 -10.27 -2.03
N GLY A 141 2.14 -10.02 -1.51
CA GLY A 141 3.35 -10.77 -1.84
C GLY A 141 3.84 -10.58 -3.27
N VAL A 142 3.81 -9.35 -3.79
CA VAL A 142 4.26 -9.08 -5.15
C VAL A 142 5.77 -9.34 -5.28
N GLY A 143 6.17 -10.07 -6.33
CA GLY A 143 7.57 -10.41 -6.57
C GLY A 143 8.16 -11.48 -5.64
N ALA A 144 7.31 -12.26 -4.97
CA ALA A 144 7.70 -13.54 -4.40
C ALA A 144 7.56 -14.63 -5.48
N SER A 145 8.69 -15.20 -5.90
CA SER A 145 8.77 -16.40 -6.74
C SER A 145 8.85 -17.64 -5.86
#